data_AF-A0A0B8NVU4-F1
#
_entry.id   AF-A0A0B8NVU4-F1
#
_cell.length_a   1.000
_cell.length_b   1.000
_cell.length_c   1.000
_cell.angle_alpha   90.00
_cell.angle_beta   90.00
_cell.angle_gamma   90.00
#
_symmetry.space_group_name_H-M   'P 1'
#
loop_
_entity.id
_entity.type
_entity.pdbx_description
1 polymer ?
#
loop_
_entity_poly.entity_id
_entity_poly.type
_entity_poly.pdbx_seq_one_letter_code
_entity_poly.pdbx_strand_id
1 'polypeptide(L)'
;MAVAGGAGGGLAGAGSGVVTTNDVYALIESYIDNSNDSAAIIDAASISITATSQSTIEAELGSASLGIAGGAGGGGTLTIGLSIAENTVEVDTSAYIKGANQVDSAGAISVSATATNDIDATSVAATASFAAGAGGGVAISGAGAEAVNSISGVTQSYIESSQIDSASKVDVTASDTSDIDATVVAVAVSGAGGAGGGIGVAIGAALATNNIGTSSNRQAVRAYVKNSGITSTGALNLDADGNMTVFSGVGAGSMAVSGGAGGGLSGAGAGVSTINKIYADVEAYIDNSSASNKVIDTGSVTVDADNTTSITAEAGAASLAAAFGAGGGASLSIGVALARNTVDANTFAYITDVGELNSGDISVTATTDNTIKATSVAASIAASGGVGGGVSISGAGAETSNYIYGETQAYIANST
;
A
#
# COMPACT_ATOMS: atom_id res chain seq x y z
N MET A 1 17.08 -16.81 -22.04
CA MET A 1 17.44 -18.24 -21.92
C MET A 1 18.87 -18.43 -22.36
N ALA A 2 19.65 -19.26 -21.66
CA ALA A 2 21.01 -19.61 -22.06
C ALA A 2 21.22 -21.13 -21.99
N VAL A 3 21.91 -21.67 -23.00
CA VAL A 3 22.24 -23.10 -23.09
C VAL A 3 23.71 -23.26 -23.45
N ALA A 4 24.44 -24.08 -22.70
CA ALA A 4 25.86 -24.35 -22.96
C ALA A 4 26.20 -25.84 -22.88
N GLY A 5 27.06 -26.28 -23.78
CA GLY A 5 27.42 -27.69 -23.98
C GLY A 5 28.80 -27.85 -24.62
N GLY A 6 29.50 -28.94 -24.33
CA GLY A 6 30.75 -29.26 -25.04
C GLY A 6 31.58 -30.38 -24.42
N ALA A 7 32.63 -30.79 -25.16
CA ALA A 7 33.59 -31.79 -24.68
C ALA A 7 34.33 -31.33 -23.41
N GLY A 8 34.62 -30.03 -23.29
CA GLY A 8 35.21 -29.43 -22.09
C GLY A 8 34.21 -29.08 -20.98
N GLY A 9 32.91 -29.36 -21.17
CA GLY A 9 31.83 -28.85 -20.32
C GLY A 9 31.15 -27.59 -20.87
N GLY A 10 30.17 -27.08 -20.15
CA GLY A 10 29.39 -25.90 -20.55
C GLY A 10 29.13 -24.96 -19.37
N LEU A 11 29.23 -23.65 -19.62
CA LEU A 11 28.81 -22.60 -18.68
C LEU A 11 27.71 -21.77 -19.32
N ALA A 12 26.55 -21.69 -18.67
CA ALA A 12 25.40 -20.89 -19.12
C ALA A 12 25.04 -19.85 -18.06
N GLY A 13 24.66 -18.65 -18.49
CA GLY A 13 24.16 -17.60 -17.61
C GLY A 13 22.94 -16.95 -18.24
N ALA A 14 21.84 -16.85 -17.50
CA ALA A 14 20.64 -16.14 -17.97
C ALA A 14 20.15 -15.16 -16.91
N GLY A 15 19.91 -13.93 -17.34
CA GLY A 15 19.30 -12.88 -16.51
C GLY A 15 18.04 -12.35 -17.19
N SER A 16 17.02 -12.04 -16.41
CA SER A 16 15.94 -11.14 -16.82
C SER A 16 15.62 -10.19 -15.68
N GLY A 17 15.20 -8.98 -16.05
CA GLY A 17 14.92 -7.90 -15.13
C GLY A 17 13.86 -7.01 -15.75
N VAL A 18 12.82 -6.69 -15.01
CA VAL A 18 11.83 -5.69 -15.39
C VAL A 18 11.63 -4.75 -14.20
N VAL A 19 11.60 -3.45 -14.47
CA VAL A 19 11.36 -2.41 -13.48
C VAL A 19 10.36 -1.45 -14.10
N THR A 20 9.31 -1.14 -13.35
CA THR A 20 8.34 -0.12 -13.72
C THR A 20 8.23 0.84 -12.56
N THR A 21 8.35 2.13 -12.86
CA THR A 21 8.13 3.22 -11.92
C THR A 21 7.00 4.09 -12.49
N ASN A 22 5.92 4.25 -11.75
CA ASN A 22 4.80 5.12 -12.12
C ASN A 22 4.59 6.14 -11.02
N ASP A 23 4.55 7.42 -11.39
CA ASP A 23 4.27 8.50 -10.45
C ASP A 23 3.12 9.37 -10.98
N VAL A 24 2.11 9.59 -10.14
CA VAL A 24 1.00 10.51 -10.39
C VAL A 24 1.08 11.63 -9.37
N TYR A 25 1.22 12.86 -9.85
CA TYR A 25 1.15 14.07 -9.04
C TYR A 25 0.01 14.94 -9.57
N ALA A 26 -0.95 15.28 -8.72
CA ALA A 26 -2.05 16.16 -9.12
C ALA A 26 -2.46 17.13 -8.01
N LEU A 27 -2.77 18.35 -8.41
CA LEU A 27 -3.43 19.36 -7.59
C LEU A 27 -4.74 19.74 -8.28
N ILE A 28 -5.86 19.48 -7.61
CA ILE A 28 -7.20 19.76 -8.10
C ILE A 28 -7.82 20.80 -7.16
N GLU A 29 -8.16 21.97 -7.70
CA GLU A 29 -8.77 23.04 -6.92
C GLU A 29 -10.06 23.53 -7.60
N SER A 30 -11.12 23.68 -6.81
CA SER A 30 -12.39 24.29 -7.22
C SER A 30 -12.79 25.28 -6.14
N TYR A 31 -12.93 26.56 -6.47
CA TYR A 31 -13.10 27.55 -5.41
C TYR A 31 -13.81 28.84 -5.80
N ILE A 32 -14.29 29.50 -4.76
CA ILE A 32 -14.58 30.93 -4.72
C ILE A 32 -13.58 31.55 -3.74
N ASP A 33 -12.75 32.49 -4.20
CA ASP A 33 -11.79 33.20 -3.35
C ASP A 33 -11.90 34.71 -3.56
N ASN A 34 -12.49 35.38 -2.58
CA ASN A 34 -12.64 36.84 -2.54
C ASN A 34 -11.73 37.49 -1.48
N SER A 35 -10.69 36.80 -1.03
CA SER A 35 -9.73 37.32 -0.03
C SER A 35 -9.10 38.67 -0.40
N ASN A 36 -9.07 39.03 -1.68
CA ASN A 36 -8.51 40.28 -2.19
C ASN A 36 -9.57 41.37 -2.46
N ASP A 37 -10.86 41.10 -2.32
CA ASP A 37 -11.93 42.07 -2.56
C ASP A 37 -13.02 41.96 -1.48
N SER A 38 -12.85 42.76 -0.44
CA SER A 38 -13.79 42.80 0.69
C SER A 38 -15.17 43.37 0.33
N ALA A 39 -15.36 43.95 -0.85
CA ALA A 39 -16.64 44.52 -1.30
C ALA A 39 -17.42 43.57 -2.23
N ALA A 40 -16.84 42.43 -2.62
CA ALA A 40 -17.49 41.49 -3.52
C ALA A 40 -18.68 40.80 -2.83
N ILE A 41 -19.86 40.93 -3.46
CA ILE A 41 -21.10 40.23 -3.08
C ILE A 41 -21.35 39.15 -4.12
N ILE A 42 -21.67 37.94 -3.66
CA ILE A 42 -22.07 36.82 -4.51
C ILE A 42 -23.56 36.60 -4.32
N ASP A 43 -24.35 36.79 -5.37
CA ASP A 43 -25.79 36.51 -5.39
C ASP A 43 -26.07 35.41 -6.43
N ALA A 44 -26.60 34.28 -5.98
CA ALA A 44 -26.85 33.12 -6.82
C ALA A 44 -28.16 32.39 -6.45
N ALA A 45 -28.75 31.70 -7.42
CA ALA A 45 -29.88 30.82 -7.14
C ALA A 45 -29.47 29.58 -6.32
N SER A 46 -28.24 29.11 -6.52
CA SER A 46 -27.60 28.00 -5.78
C SER A 46 -26.10 28.02 -6.07
N ILE A 47 -25.28 27.49 -5.15
CA ILE A 47 -23.83 27.41 -5.33
C ILE A 47 -23.39 25.94 -5.21
N SER A 48 -22.60 25.47 -6.16
CA SER A 48 -22.00 24.13 -6.14
C SER A 48 -20.53 24.27 -6.52
N ILE A 49 -19.66 23.91 -5.59
CA ILE A 49 -18.21 23.89 -5.78
C ILE A 49 -17.79 22.43 -5.62
N THR A 50 -17.23 21.86 -6.68
CA THR A 50 -16.87 20.43 -6.69
C THR A 50 -15.46 20.27 -7.25
N ALA A 51 -14.61 19.61 -6.48
CA ALA A 51 -13.29 19.15 -6.87
C ALA A 51 -13.29 17.62 -6.84
N THR A 52 -12.89 16.99 -7.94
CA THR A 52 -12.85 15.53 -8.04
C THR A 52 -11.54 15.09 -8.67
N SER A 53 -10.84 14.17 -8.00
CA SER A 53 -9.68 13.48 -8.54
C SER A 53 -9.94 11.98 -8.60
N GLN A 54 -9.47 11.35 -9.68
CA GLN A 54 -9.47 9.90 -9.85
C GLN A 54 -8.12 9.52 -10.44
N SER A 55 -7.36 8.73 -9.71
CA SER A 55 -6.02 8.27 -10.09
C SER A 55 -5.98 6.75 -10.00
N THR A 56 -5.53 6.11 -11.07
CA THR A 56 -5.37 4.66 -11.13
C THR A 56 -3.99 4.34 -11.70
N ILE A 57 -3.27 3.45 -11.03
CA ILE A 57 -2.03 2.86 -11.54
C ILE A 57 -2.23 1.34 -11.62
N GLU A 58 -2.05 0.78 -12.82
CA GLU A 58 -1.95 -0.66 -13.04
C GLU A 58 -0.52 -1.01 -13.45
N ALA A 59 0.19 -1.79 -12.62
CA ALA A 59 1.57 -2.20 -12.85
C ALA A 59 1.68 -3.73 -12.88
N GLU A 60 1.72 -4.32 -14.07
CA GLU A 60 1.90 -5.76 -14.25
C GLU A 60 3.29 -6.09 -14.81
N LEU A 61 4.09 -6.80 -14.01
CA LEU A 61 5.47 -7.13 -14.32
C LEU A 61 5.74 -8.63 -14.21
N GLY A 62 6.48 -9.15 -15.19
CA GLY A 62 6.91 -10.54 -15.23
C GLY A 62 8.34 -10.67 -15.71
N SER A 63 9.18 -11.35 -14.93
CA SER A 63 10.52 -11.77 -15.34
C SER A 63 10.64 -13.28 -15.32
N ALA A 64 11.25 -13.83 -16.39
CA ALA A 64 11.54 -15.25 -16.48
C ALA A 64 12.96 -15.50 -16.99
N SER A 65 13.71 -16.41 -16.36
CA SER A 65 15.04 -16.81 -16.86
C SER A 65 15.27 -18.32 -16.74
N LEU A 66 15.92 -18.86 -17.76
CA LEU A 66 16.23 -20.30 -17.88
C LEU A 66 17.67 -20.49 -18.31
N GLY A 67 18.40 -21.30 -17.55
CA GLY A 67 19.79 -21.66 -17.79
C GLY A 67 19.94 -23.17 -17.81
N ILE A 68 20.59 -23.69 -18.85
CA ILE A 68 20.88 -25.11 -19.01
C ILE A 68 22.34 -25.27 -19.37
N ALA A 69 23.10 -26.05 -18.60
CA ALA A 69 24.52 -26.27 -18.85
C ALA A 69 24.88 -27.74 -18.74
N GLY A 70 25.79 -28.21 -19.60
CA GLY A 70 26.32 -29.55 -19.46
C GLY A 70 27.49 -29.89 -20.37
N GLY A 71 27.93 -31.15 -20.33
CA GLY A 71 29.02 -31.64 -21.17
C GLY A 71 29.92 -32.66 -20.47
N ALA A 72 30.91 -33.18 -21.20
CA ALA A 72 31.81 -34.20 -20.66
C ALA A 72 32.68 -33.65 -19.53
N GLY A 73 33.11 -32.38 -19.60
CA GLY A 73 33.83 -31.71 -18.51
C GLY A 73 32.96 -31.25 -17.33
N GLY A 74 31.63 -31.37 -17.40
CA GLY A 74 30.69 -30.85 -16.39
C GLY A 74 29.79 -29.71 -16.91
N GLY A 75 28.96 -29.16 -16.03
CA GLY A 75 28.07 -28.04 -16.34
C GLY A 75 27.99 -27.01 -15.20
N GLY A 76 27.95 -25.74 -15.55
CA GLY A 76 27.71 -24.64 -14.60
C GLY A 76 26.63 -23.70 -15.11
N THR A 77 25.61 -23.40 -14.31
CA THR A 77 24.61 -22.39 -14.65
C THR A 77 24.26 -21.46 -13.50
N LEU A 78 24.05 -20.19 -13.85
CA LEU A 78 23.55 -19.15 -12.98
C LEU A 78 22.34 -18.49 -13.65
N THR A 79 21.19 -18.49 -12.97
CA THR A 79 20.03 -17.74 -13.42
C THR A 79 19.55 -16.74 -12.38
N ILE A 80 19.19 -15.55 -12.87
CA ILE A 80 18.66 -14.46 -12.05
C ILE A 80 17.42 -13.91 -12.75
N GLY A 81 16.38 -13.62 -11.98
CA GLY A 81 15.13 -13.01 -12.44
C GLY A 81 14.74 -11.96 -11.43
N LEU A 82 14.46 -10.75 -11.90
CA LEU A 82 14.08 -9.61 -11.07
C LEU A 82 12.84 -8.93 -11.62
N SER A 83 11.87 -8.63 -10.76
CA SER A 83 10.68 -7.84 -11.09
C SER A 83 10.46 -6.80 -9.99
N ILE A 84 10.39 -5.52 -10.34
CA ILE A 84 10.23 -4.42 -9.37
C ILE A 84 9.15 -3.44 -9.86
N ALA A 85 8.07 -3.31 -9.11
CA ALA A 85 7.04 -2.29 -9.31
C ALA A 85 7.20 -1.20 -8.25
N GLU A 86 7.33 0.06 -8.67
CA GLU A 86 7.33 1.23 -7.79
C GLU A 86 6.22 2.18 -8.24
N ASN A 87 5.23 2.43 -7.40
CA ASN A 87 4.08 3.25 -7.75
C ASN A 87 3.83 4.31 -6.68
N THR A 88 3.72 5.57 -7.10
CA THR A 88 3.45 6.70 -6.23
C THR A 88 2.23 7.46 -6.76
N VAL A 89 1.28 7.75 -5.87
CA VAL A 89 0.17 8.68 -6.12
C VAL A 89 0.21 9.75 -5.05
N GLU A 90 0.42 11.00 -5.46
CA GLU A 90 0.36 12.18 -4.61
C GLU A 90 -0.67 13.15 -5.17
N VAL A 91 -1.83 13.23 -4.49
CA VAL A 91 -2.98 13.97 -5.01
C VAL A 91 -3.59 14.84 -3.94
N ASP A 92 -3.56 16.15 -4.19
CA ASP A 92 -4.23 17.15 -3.37
C ASP A 92 -5.52 17.60 -4.06
N THR A 93 -6.66 17.46 -3.38
CA THR A 93 -7.97 17.86 -3.88
C THR A 93 -8.62 18.82 -2.91
N SER A 94 -8.83 20.07 -3.33
CA SER A 94 -9.40 21.13 -2.50
C SER A 94 -10.65 21.76 -3.14
N ALA A 95 -11.74 21.81 -2.40
CA ALA A 95 -12.95 22.57 -2.75
C ALA A 95 -13.22 23.64 -1.68
N TYR A 96 -13.36 24.92 -2.03
CA TYR A 96 -13.54 25.91 -0.97
C TYR A 96 -14.24 27.23 -1.33
N ILE A 97 -14.79 27.87 -0.29
CA ILE A 97 -15.18 29.28 -0.28
C ILE A 97 -14.27 30.02 0.71
N LYS A 98 -13.54 31.03 0.25
CA LYS A 98 -12.59 31.76 1.06
C LYS A 98 -12.73 33.28 0.91
N GLY A 99 -12.70 33.99 2.04
CA GLY A 99 -12.68 35.46 2.05
C GLY A 99 -13.93 36.10 1.45
N ALA A 100 -15.06 35.40 1.39
CA ALA A 100 -16.28 35.92 0.80
C ALA A 100 -17.14 36.63 1.87
N ASN A 101 -17.08 37.96 1.89
CA ASN A 101 -17.72 38.77 2.93
C ASN A 101 -19.26 38.78 2.87
N GLN A 102 -19.84 38.43 1.72
CA GLN A 102 -21.28 38.22 1.58
C GLN A 102 -21.56 37.25 0.42
N VAL A 103 -22.16 36.11 0.76
CA VAL A 103 -22.63 35.09 -0.19
C VAL A 103 -24.10 34.83 0.08
N ASP A 104 -24.96 35.32 -0.81
CA ASP A 104 -26.41 35.18 -0.73
C ASP A 104 -26.86 34.10 -1.75
N SER A 105 -27.46 33.02 -1.27
CA SER A 105 -27.97 31.92 -2.10
C SER A 105 -29.46 31.68 -1.87
N ALA A 106 -30.28 31.81 -2.91
CA ALA A 106 -31.71 31.49 -2.85
C ALA A 106 -32.00 29.98 -2.72
N GLY A 107 -30.98 29.14 -2.77
CA GLY A 107 -31.03 27.69 -2.69
C GLY A 107 -29.84 27.13 -1.92
N ALA A 108 -29.59 25.83 -2.07
CA ALA A 108 -28.53 25.15 -1.34
C ALA A 108 -27.13 25.59 -1.78
N ILE A 109 -26.19 25.48 -0.84
CA ILE A 109 -24.75 25.64 -1.09
C ILE A 109 -24.10 24.29 -0.83
N SER A 110 -23.33 23.80 -1.80
CA SER A 110 -22.56 22.55 -1.67
C SER A 110 -21.10 22.82 -2.01
N VAL A 111 -20.20 22.43 -1.11
CA VAL A 111 -18.76 22.46 -1.31
C VAL A 111 -18.25 21.04 -1.10
N SER A 112 -17.72 20.41 -2.15
CA SER A 112 -17.40 18.99 -2.15
C SER A 112 -16.03 18.70 -2.75
N ALA A 113 -15.18 18.02 -2.00
CA ALA A 113 -13.91 17.48 -2.47
C ALA A 113 -13.97 15.94 -2.42
N THR A 114 -13.63 15.29 -3.53
CA THR A 114 -13.60 13.84 -3.62
C THR A 114 -12.31 13.37 -4.27
N ALA A 115 -11.60 12.47 -3.63
CA ALA A 115 -10.44 11.79 -4.19
C ALA A 115 -10.67 10.28 -4.23
N THR A 116 -10.32 9.66 -5.36
CA THR A 116 -10.26 8.21 -5.49
C THR A 116 -8.90 7.84 -6.04
N ASN A 117 -8.10 7.12 -5.26
CA ASN A 117 -6.75 6.71 -5.61
C ASN A 117 -6.65 5.18 -5.55
N ASP A 118 -6.21 4.56 -6.63
CA ASP A 118 -6.17 3.12 -6.79
C ASP A 118 -4.80 2.70 -7.36
N ILE A 119 -4.16 1.73 -6.72
CA ILE A 119 -2.92 1.13 -7.21
C ILE A 119 -3.06 -0.39 -7.20
N ASP A 120 -3.05 -1.00 -8.39
CA ASP A 120 -2.88 -2.45 -8.58
C ASP A 120 -1.45 -2.74 -9.05
N ALA A 121 -0.70 -3.46 -8.24
CA ALA A 121 0.69 -3.81 -8.50
C ALA A 121 0.92 -5.33 -8.44
N THR A 122 1.17 -5.92 -9.61
CA THR A 122 1.55 -7.32 -9.75
C THR A 122 3.01 -7.46 -10.19
N SER A 123 3.83 -8.13 -9.37
CA SER A 123 5.26 -8.33 -9.64
C SER A 123 5.64 -9.80 -9.52
N VAL A 124 6.06 -10.41 -10.64
CA VAL A 124 6.36 -11.84 -10.72
C VAL A 124 7.77 -12.11 -11.24
N ALA A 125 8.53 -12.93 -10.53
CA ALA A 125 9.84 -13.42 -10.95
C ALA A 125 9.92 -14.95 -10.90
N ALA A 126 10.31 -15.58 -12.00
CA ALA A 126 10.44 -17.02 -12.11
C ALA A 126 11.77 -17.43 -12.74
N THR A 127 12.55 -18.28 -12.06
CA THR A 127 13.84 -18.74 -12.58
C THR A 127 14.02 -20.24 -12.48
N ALA A 128 14.72 -20.80 -13.48
CA ALA A 128 15.09 -22.21 -13.48
C ALA A 128 16.52 -22.40 -13.98
N SER A 129 17.31 -23.21 -13.27
CA SER A 129 18.73 -23.47 -13.57
C SER A 129 19.01 -24.96 -13.52
N PHE A 130 19.50 -25.54 -14.62
CA PHE A 130 19.82 -26.97 -14.70
C PHE A 130 21.25 -27.20 -15.18
N ALA A 131 22.05 -27.94 -14.40
CA ALA A 131 23.42 -28.29 -14.73
C ALA A 131 23.64 -29.80 -14.69
N ALA A 132 24.19 -30.40 -15.74
CA ALA A 132 24.59 -31.80 -15.69
C ALA A 132 25.83 -32.15 -16.53
N GLY A 133 26.72 -33.02 -16.03
CA GLY A 133 27.85 -33.48 -16.83
C GLY A 133 28.71 -34.54 -16.16
N ALA A 134 29.64 -35.15 -16.90
CA ALA A 134 30.50 -36.19 -16.31
C ALA A 134 31.45 -35.62 -15.24
N GLY A 135 31.94 -34.39 -15.41
CA GLY A 135 32.67 -33.66 -14.37
C GLY A 135 31.82 -33.16 -13.19
N GLY A 136 30.49 -33.30 -13.23
CA GLY A 136 29.56 -32.78 -12.23
C GLY A 136 28.73 -31.60 -12.73
N GLY A 137 27.83 -31.10 -11.88
CA GLY A 137 26.94 -29.98 -12.20
C GLY A 137 26.88 -28.95 -11.06
N VAL A 138 26.86 -27.66 -11.39
CA VAL A 138 26.55 -26.58 -10.47
C VAL A 138 25.42 -25.75 -11.05
N ALA A 139 24.27 -25.70 -10.37
CA ALA A 139 23.12 -24.92 -10.78
C ALA A 139 22.68 -23.98 -9.67
N ILE A 140 22.69 -22.69 -9.97
CA ILE A 140 22.26 -21.64 -9.06
C ILE A 140 21.11 -20.87 -9.73
N SER A 141 20.02 -20.66 -9.00
CA SER A 141 18.89 -19.83 -9.42
C SER A 141 18.47 -18.86 -8.33
N GLY A 142 18.13 -17.64 -8.73
CA GLY A 142 17.63 -16.59 -7.85
C GLY A 142 16.46 -15.85 -8.50
N ALA A 143 15.32 -15.80 -7.82
CA ALA A 143 14.17 -14.99 -8.21
C ALA A 143 13.90 -13.94 -7.13
N GLY A 144 13.85 -12.67 -7.52
CA GLY A 144 13.48 -11.54 -6.68
C GLY A 144 12.28 -10.81 -7.27
N ALA A 145 11.24 -10.60 -6.47
CA ALA A 145 10.10 -9.78 -6.86
C ALA A 145 9.80 -8.75 -5.77
N GLU A 146 9.50 -7.52 -6.16
CA GLU A 146 9.20 -6.42 -5.26
C GLU A 146 8.04 -5.56 -5.81
N ALA A 147 7.17 -5.10 -4.91
CA ALA A 147 6.21 -4.04 -5.15
C ALA A 147 6.26 -3.01 -4.01
N VAL A 148 6.46 -1.73 -4.35
CA VAL A 148 6.43 -0.61 -3.43
C VAL A 148 5.36 0.37 -3.91
N ASN A 149 4.31 0.53 -3.12
CA ASN A 149 3.19 1.40 -3.45
C ASN A 149 3.00 2.46 -2.37
N SER A 150 2.78 3.69 -2.79
CA SER A 150 2.58 4.83 -1.89
C SER A 150 1.45 5.71 -2.38
N ILE A 151 0.47 5.96 -1.52
CA ILE A 151 -0.57 6.99 -1.73
C ILE A 151 -0.39 8.04 -0.64
N SER A 152 -0.38 9.31 -1.01
CA SER A 152 -0.40 10.44 -0.07
C SER A 152 -1.16 11.63 -0.65
N GLY A 153 -1.66 12.51 0.21
CA GLY A 153 -2.32 13.73 -0.25
C GLY A 153 -3.28 14.31 0.79
N VAL A 154 -3.86 15.44 0.41
CA VAL A 154 -4.86 16.15 1.19
C VAL A 154 -6.15 16.29 0.38
N THR A 155 -7.23 15.71 0.89
CA THR A 155 -8.59 15.92 0.39
C THR A 155 -9.35 16.81 1.35
N GLN A 156 -9.61 18.06 0.97
CA GLN A 156 -10.23 19.03 1.87
C GLN A 156 -11.35 19.84 1.22
N SER A 157 -12.42 20.03 1.97
CA SER A 157 -13.54 20.90 1.63
C SER A 157 -13.76 21.91 2.75
N TYR A 158 -13.83 23.20 2.44
CA TYR A 158 -13.95 24.19 3.51
C TYR A 158 -14.61 25.54 3.15
N ILE A 159 -15.12 26.19 4.19
CA ILE A 159 -15.58 27.59 4.16
C ILE A 159 -14.77 28.40 5.17
N GLU A 160 -13.90 29.28 4.69
CA GLU A 160 -12.97 30.05 5.52
C GLU A 160 -13.18 31.56 5.39
N SER A 161 -13.17 32.26 6.54
CA SER A 161 -13.20 33.74 6.60
C SER A 161 -14.34 34.35 5.77
N SER A 162 -15.53 33.75 5.82
CA SER A 162 -16.66 34.11 4.95
C SER A 162 -17.95 34.41 5.73
N GLN A 163 -18.94 34.99 5.05
CA GLN A 163 -20.31 35.14 5.55
C GLN A 163 -21.26 34.53 4.52
N ILE A 164 -21.96 33.47 4.92
CA ILE A 164 -22.88 32.71 4.09
C ILE A 164 -24.31 32.95 4.53
N ASP A 165 -25.19 33.28 3.59
CA ASP A 165 -26.65 33.31 3.75
C ASP A 165 -27.28 32.36 2.71
N SER A 166 -27.89 31.27 3.18
CA SER A 166 -28.58 30.29 2.34
C SER A 166 -30.05 30.18 2.71
N ALA A 167 -30.93 30.31 1.73
CA ALA A 167 -32.34 30.02 1.90
C ALA A 167 -32.66 28.51 1.96
N SER A 168 -31.66 27.63 1.95
CA SER A 168 -31.80 26.17 2.06
C SER A 168 -30.68 25.59 2.94
N LYS A 169 -30.10 24.43 2.62
CA LYS A 169 -29.00 23.79 3.37
C LYS A 169 -27.60 24.18 2.87
N VAL A 170 -26.61 24.02 3.74
CA VAL A 170 -25.18 24.16 3.44
C VAL A 170 -24.49 22.82 3.71
N ASP A 171 -23.93 22.20 2.68
CA ASP A 171 -23.17 20.96 2.80
C ASP A 171 -21.70 21.22 2.48
N VAL A 172 -20.80 20.76 3.35
CA VAL A 172 -19.35 20.76 3.18
C VAL A 172 -18.86 19.33 3.32
N THR A 173 -18.50 18.69 2.21
CA THR A 173 -18.16 17.26 2.20
C THR A 173 -16.74 17.04 1.66
N ALA A 174 -15.97 16.20 2.34
CA ALA A 174 -14.66 15.73 1.91
C ALA A 174 -14.64 14.21 1.99
N SER A 175 -14.36 13.53 0.88
CA SER A 175 -14.29 12.06 0.84
C SER A 175 -13.03 11.61 0.12
N ASP A 176 -12.28 10.72 0.75
CA ASP A 176 -11.09 10.10 0.19
C ASP A 176 -11.21 8.59 0.24
N THR A 177 -11.23 7.97 -0.94
CA THR A 177 -11.16 6.51 -1.08
C THR A 177 -9.81 6.15 -1.67
N SER A 178 -8.97 5.49 -0.89
CA SER A 178 -7.64 5.07 -1.30
C SER A 178 -7.47 3.56 -1.16
N ASP A 179 -7.17 2.88 -2.27
CA ASP A 179 -7.01 1.43 -2.35
C ASP A 179 -5.62 1.05 -2.92
N ILE A 180 -4.99 0.05 -2.30
CA ILE A 180 -3.77 -0.56 -2.81
C ILE A 180 -3.94 -2.08 -2.78
N ASP A 181 -3.81 -2.72 -3.95
CA ASP A 181 -3.67 -4.17 -4.11
C ASP A 181 -2.24 -4.49 -4.61
N ALA A 182 -1.50 -5.28 -3.82
CA ALA A 182 -0.16 -5.71 -4.18
C ALA A 182 -0.02 -7.24 -4.19
N THR A 183 0.24 -7.82 -5.36
CA THR A 183 0.50 -9.24 -5.52
C THR A 183 1.94 -9.49 -5.99
N VAL A 184 2.74 -10.15 -5.16
CA VAL A 184 4.18 -10.35 -5.43
C VAL A 184 4.57 -11.82 -5.33
N VAL A 185 5.16 -12.39 -6.38
CA VAL A 185 5.52 -13.80 -6.44
C VAL A 185 6.95 -14.03 -6.94
N ALA A 186 7.75 -14.76 -6.18
CA ALA A 186 9.11 -15.13 -6.57
C ALA A 186 9.35 -16.65 -6.48
N VAL A 187 9.67 -17.29 -7.60
CA VAL A 187 9.92 -18.74 -7.66
C VAL A 187 11.27 -19.06 -8.28
N ALA A 188 12.10 -19.82 -7.58
CA ALA A 188 13.38 -20.29 -8.07
C ALA A 188 13.52 -21.81 -8.02
N VAL A 189 13.97 -22.42 -9.12
CA VAL A 189 14.22 -23.86 -9.22
C VAL A 189 15.65 -24.11 -9.67
N SER A 190 16.35 -25.03 -9.01
CA SER A 190 17.68 -25.49 -9.43
C SER A 190 17.79 -27.00 -9.42
N GLY A 191 18.49 -27.53 -10.43
CA GLY A 191 18.76 -28.96 -10.59
C GLY A 191 20.20 -29.19 -11.01
N ALA A 192 20.97 -29.95 -10.24
CA ALA A 192 22.38 -30.22 -10.55
C ALA A 192 22.72 -31.71 -10.48
N GLY A 193 23.46 -32.22 -11.46
CA GLY A 193 23.72 -33.66 -11.58
C GLY A 193 25.07 -34.01 -12.21
N GLY A 194 25.66 -35.16 -11.87
CA GLY A 194 26.79 -35.67 -12.65
C GLY A 194 27.61 -36.77 -12.00
N ALA A 195 28.58 -37.33 -12.74
CA ALA A 195 29.48 -38.32 -12.15
C ALA A 195 30.40 -37.67 -11.09
N GLY A 196 30.84 -36.42 -11.31
CA GLY A 196 31.55 -35.63 -10.31
C GLY A 196 30.72 -35.12 -9.13
N GLY A 197 29.39 -35.30 -9.14
CA GLY A 197 28.48 -34.77 -8.12
C GLY A 197 27.63 -33.59 -8.63
N GLY A 198 26.80 -33.04 -7.73
CA GLY A 198 25.91 -31.93 -8.04
C GLY A 198 25.84 -30.89 -6.91
N ILE A 199 25.79 -29.61 -7.26
CA ILE A 199 25.50 -28.51 -6.35
C ILE A 199 24.30 -27.72 -6.88
N GLY A 200 23.18 -27.75 -6.16
CA GLY A 200 21.96 -27.02 -6.49
C GLY A 200 21.69 -25.93 -5.46
N VAL A 201 21.51 -24.69 -5.88
CA VAL A 201 21.09 -23.59 -5.01
C VAL A 201 19.93 -22.83 -5.63
N ALA A 202 18.84 -22.67 -4.89
CA ALA A 202 17.67 -21.89 -5.31
C ALA A 202 17.24 -20.90 -4.23
N ILE A 203 17.04 -19.64 -4.61
CA ILE A 203 16.55 -18.59 -3.69
C ILE A 203 15.37 -17.86 -4.32
N GLY A 204 14.22 -17.87 -3.64
CA GLY A 204 13.07 -17.03 -3.97
C GLY A 204 12.89 -15.95 -2.90
N ALA A 205 12.79 -14.69 -3.29
CA ALA A 205 12.54 -13.57 -2.39
C ALA A 205 11.44 -12.67 -2.94
N ALA A 206 10.39 -12.44 -2.16
CA ALA A 206 9.25 -11.61 -2.54
C ALA A 206 8.95 -10.56 -1.45
N LEU A 207 8.90 -9.29 -1.84
CA LEU A 207 8.69 -8.16 -0.94
C LEU A 207 7.52 -7.29 -1.40
N ALA A 208 6.64 -6.90 -0.48
CA ALA A 208 5.64 -5.86 -0.73
C ALA A 208 5.69 -4.80 0.38
N THR A 209 5.70 -3.53 0.01
CA THR A 209 5.57 -2.42 0.94
C THR A 209 4.50 -1.46 0.44
N ASN A 210 3.40 -1.36 1.17
CA ASN A 210 2.29 -0.48 0.81
C ASN A 210 2.09 0.56 1.90
N ASN A 211 2.09 1.84 1.54
CA ASN A 211 1.86 2.93 2.48
C ASN A 211 0.72 3.84 1.97
N ILE A 212 -0.25 4.12 2.82
CA ILE A 212 -1.17 5.26 2.66
C ILE A 212 -0.78 6.28 3.74
N GLY A 213 -0.23 7.42 3.33
CA GLY A 213 0.41 8.37 4.21
C GLY A 213 1.65 7.81 4.94
N THR A 214 2.29 8.69 5.70
CA THR A 214 3.44 8.37 6.56
C THR A 214 3.34 9.13 7.88
N SER A 215 4.14 8.75 8.89
CA SER A 215 4.19 9.46 10.17
C SER A 215 4.53 10.95 10.07
N SER A 216 5.14 11.41 8.97
CA SER A 216 5.48 12.82 8.73
C SER A 216 4.57 13.51 7.73
N ASN A 217 3.83 12.75 6.91
CA ASN A 217 2.91 13.25 5.90
C ASN A 217 1.70 12.30 5.83
N ARG A 218 0.74 12.51 6.71
CA ARG A 218 -0.45 11.65 6.89
C ARG A 218 -1.45 11.94 5.75
N GLN A 219 -2.21 10.93 5.33
CA GLN A 219 -3.34 11.14 4.42
C GLN A 219 -4.40 11.97 5.15
N ALA A 220 -4.73 13.15 4.66
CA ALA A 220 -5.64 14.05 5.36
C ALA A 220 -6.97 14.19 4.62
N VAL A 221 -8.09 13.98 5.33
CA VAL A 221 -9.46 14.21 4.85
C VAL A 221 -10.12 15.23 5.76
N ARG A 222 -10.49 16.39 5.23
CA ARG A 222 -10.94 17.52 6.06
C ARG A 222 -12.19 18.20 5.53
N ALA A 223 -13.25 18.26 6.33
CA ALA A 223 -14.45 19.04 6.03
C ALA A 223 -14.67 20.10 7.12
N TYR A 224 -14.47 21.39 6.82
CA TYR A 224 -14.48 22.38 7.90
C TYR A 224 -15.04 23.76 7.57
N VAL A 225 -15.52 24.43 8.62
CA VAL A 225 -15.91 25.83 8.61
C VAL A 225 -15.01 26.57 9.59
N LYS A 226 -14.28 27.58 9.10
CA LYS A 226 -13.30 28.29 9.91
C LYS A 226 -13.45 29.80 9.82
N ASN A 227 -13.54 30.47 10.97
CA ASN A 227 -13.69 31.93 11.07
C ASN A 227 -14.83 32.48 10.19
N SER A 228 -15.92 31.73 10.07
CA SER A 228 -17.00 32.00 9.13
C SER A 228 -18.35 32.06 9.85
N GLY A 229 -19.23 32.93 9.34
CA GLY A 229 -20.63 33.00 9.77
C GLY A 229 -21.50 32.31 8.74
N ILE A 230 -22.47 31.52 9.20
CA ILE A 230 -23.40 30.78 8.35
C ILE A 230 -24.81 31.03 8.86
N THR A 231 -25.65 31.60 8.02
CA THR A 231 -27.09 31.71 8.23
C THR A 231 -27.79 30.83 7.19
N SER A 232 -28.62 29.90 7.63
CA SER A 232 -29.24 28.89 6.77
C SER A 232 -30.62 28.52 7.28
N THR A 233 -31.65 28.51 6.43
CA THR A 233 -32.98 28.02 6.86
C THR A 233 -33.01 26.50 7.04
N GLY A 234 -32.07 25.78 6.40
CA GLY A 234 -31.89 24.34 6.48
C GLY A 234 -30.70 23.93 7.35
N ALA A 235 -30.27 22.67 7.18
CA ALA A 235 -29.15 22.09 7.90
C ALA A 235 -27.79 22.63 7.43
N LEU A 236 -26.82 22.69 8.34
CA LEU A 236 -25.40 22.77 8.07
C LEU A 236 -24.78 21.39 8.32
N ASN A 237 -24.24 20.77 7.27
CA ASN A 237 -23.60 19.46 7.35
C ASN A 237 -22.13 19.58 6.98
N LEU A 238 -21.27 19.10 7.88
CA LEU A 238 -19.85 18.89 7.63
C LEU A 238 -19.62 17.38 7.71
N ASP A 239 -19.08 16.81 6.64
CA ASP A 239 -18.91 15.37 6.49
C ASP A 239 -17.52 15.06 5.92
N ALA A 240 -16.68 14.42 6.73
CA ALA A 240 -15.35 13.96 6.36
C ALA A 240 -15.33 12.42 6.39
N ASP A 241 -15.20 11.80 5.22
CA ASP A 241 -15.21 10.34 5.04
C ASP A 241 -13.86 9.85 4.51
N GLY A 242 -13.10 9.17 5.36
CA GLY A 242 -11.84 8.51 5.00
C GLY A 242 -12.03 7.00 4.87
N ASN A 243 -11.89 6.48 3.65
CA ASN A 243 -11.97 5.05 3.36
C ASN A 243 -10.64 4.56 2.77
N MET A 244 -9.87 3.81 3.56
CA MET A 244 -8.54 3.37 3.16
C MET A 244 -8.41 1.85 3.25
N THR A 245 -8.09 1.22 2.13
CA THR A 245 -7.93 -0.23 2.05
C THR A 245 -6.56 -0.59 1.49
N VAL A 246 -5.91 -1.57 2.12
CA VAL A 246 -4.65 -2.14 1.63
C VAL A 246 -4.72 -3.66 1.68
N PHE A 247 -4.53 -4.30 0.54
CA PHE A 247 -4.34 -5.73 0.41
C PHE A 247 -2.92 -6.04 -0.09
N SER A 248 -2.32 -7.10 0.45
CA SER A 248 -1.03 -7.60 -0.03
C SER A 248 -0.95 -9.12 0.04
N GLY A 249 -0.72 -9.74 -1.11
CA GLY A 249 -0.48 -11.17 -1.25
C GLY A 249 0.94 -11.44 -1.73
N VAL A 250 1.79 -11.97 -0.85
CA VAL A 250 3.22 -12.16 -1.16
C VAL A 250 3.62 -13.62 -1.00
N GLY A 251 4.19 -14.20 -2.06
CA GLY A 251 4.58 -15.60 -2.13
C GLY A 251 6.02 -15.80 -2.60
N ALA A 252 6.80 -16.62 -1.91
CA ALA A 252 8.11 -17.05 -2.37
C ALA A 252 8.27 -18.57 -2.30
N GLY A 253 8.86 -19.13 -3.36
CA GLY A 253 9.12 -20.55 -3.52
C GLY A 253 10.56 -20.83 -3.94
N SER A 254 11.19 -21.82 -3.32
CA SER A 254 12.48 -22.33 -3.81
C SER A 254 12.55 -23.85 -3.80
N MET A 255 13.17 -24.40 -4.85
CA MET A 255 13.45 -25.83 -4.94
C MET A 255 14.86 -26.06 -5.47
N ALA A 256 15.68 -26.78 -4.72
CA ALA A 256 17.02 -27.19 -5.13
C ALA A 256 17.19 -28.71 -5.03
N VAL A 257 17.47 -29.35 -6.16
CA VAL A 257 17.74 -30.79 -6.22
C VAL A 257 19.14 -31.02 -6.77
N SER A 258 19.95 -31.79 -6.06
CA SER A 258 21.31 -32.12 -6.50
C SER A 258 21.61 -33.61 -6.36
N GLY A 259 22.47 -34.09 -7.27
CA GLY A 259 22.62 -35.51 -7.57
C GLY A 259 24.02 -35.89 -8.05
N GLY A 260 24.57 -37.04 -7.67
CA GLY A 260 25.70 -37.59 -8.43
C GLY A 260 26.55 -38.66 -7.76
N ALA A 261 27.48 -39.25 -8.53
CA ALA A 261 28.39 -40.27 -7.98
C ALA A 261 29.37 -39.64 -6.97
N GLY A 262 29.84 -38.41 -7.22
CA GLY A 262 30.67 -37.65 -6.28
C GLY A 262 29.93 -37.08 -5.06
N GLY A 263 28.59 -37.14 -5.01
CA GLY A 263 27.77 -36.59 -3.94
C GLY A 263 26.78 -35.52 -4.40
N GLY A 264 26.01 -34.97 -3.47
CA GLY A 264 25.07 -33.87 -3.71
C GLY A 264 25.10 -32.81 -2.60
N LEU A 265 25.02 -31.53 -2.98
CA LEU A 265 24.81 -30.41 -2.07
C LEU A 265 23.63 -29.56 -2.57
N SER A 266 22.59 -29.42 -1.75
CA SER A 266 21.41 -28.62 -2.10
C SER A 266 21.13 -27.53 -1.08
N GLY A 267 20.92 -26.30 -1.54
CA GLY A 267 20.48 -25.17 -0.72
C GLY A 267 19.20 -24.57 -1.29
N ALA A 268 18.15 -24.45 -0.48
CA ALA A 268 16.92 -23.76 -0.86
C ALA A 268 16.57 -22.69 0.18
N GLY A 269 16.26 -21.49 -0.28
CA GLY A 269 15.84 -20.37 0.55
C GLY A 269 14.58 -19.70 -0.02
N ALA A 270 13.54 -19.56 0.77
CA ALA A 270 12.38 -18.74 0.44
C ALA A 270 12.19 -17.65 1.50
N GLY A 271 12.13 -16.39 1.07
CA GLY A 271 11.95 -15.24 1.95
C GLY A 271 10.78 -14.38 1.48
N VAL A 272 9.86 -14.08 2.39
CA VAL A 272 8.73 -13.18 2.15
C VAL A 272 8.69 -12.10 3.23
N SER A 273 8.48 -10.86 2.81
CA SER A 273 8.13 -9.75 3.70
C SER A 273 7.02 -8.91 3.08
N THR A 274 5.90 -8.76 3.79
CA THR A 274 4.88 -7.77 3.46
C THR A 274 4.72 -6.78 4.62
N ILE A 275 4.72 -5.48 4.28
CA ILE A 275 4.59 -4.39 5.24
C ILE A 275 3.54 -3.40 4.70
N ASN A 276 2.40 -3.32 5.38
CA ASN A 276 1.35 -2.36 5.08
C ASN A 276 1.26 -1.33 6.20
N LYS A 277 1.20 -0.04 5.83
CA LYS A 277 1.03 1.05 6.79
C LYS A 277 -0.02 2.03 6.32
N ILE A 278 -0.90 2.45 7.21
CA ILE A 278 -1.85 3.53 6.98
C ILE A 278 -1.67 4.56 8.08
N TYR A 279 -1.41 5.81 7.67
CA TYR A 279 -1.34 6.99 8.53
C TYR A 279 -2.34 8.01 8.03
N ALA A 280 -3.41 8.25 8.80
CA ALA A 280 -4.52 9.07 8.37
C ALA A 280 -4.98 10.08 9.42
N ASP A 281 -5.44 11.24 8.96
CA ASP A 281 -6.14 12.24 9.76
C ASP A 281 -7.47 12.57 9.07
N VAL A 282 -8.59 12.22 9.71
CA VAL A 282 -9.94 12.52 9.23
C VAL A 282 -10.58 13.52 10.19
N GLU A 283 -10.88 14.71 9.71
CA GLU A 283 -11.29 15.83 10.55
C GLU A 283 -12.52 16.55 9.99
N ALA A 284 -13.59 16.62 10.78
CA ALA A 284 -14.74 17.48 10.51
C ALA A 284 -14.89 18.51 11.63
N TYR A 285 -14.91 19.81 11.32
CA TYR A 285 -14.99 20.79 12.40
C TYR A 285 -15.52 22.17 12.06
N ILE A 286 -16.04 22.84 13.08
CA ILE A 286 -16.33 24.27 13.09
C ILE A 286 -15.40 24.94 14.11
N ASP A 287 -14.59 25.90 13.65
CA ASP A 287 -13.64 26.64 14.50
C ASP A 287 -13.71 28.15 14.23
N ASN A 288 -14.21 28.92 15.19
CA ASN A 288 -14.28 30.39 15.13
C ASN A 288 -13.33 31.08 16.14
N SER A 289 -12.24 30.42 16.54
CA SER A 289 -11.27 30.92 17.52
C SER A 289 -10.65 32.28 17.18
N SER A 290 -10.54 32.63 15.90
CA SER A 290 -10.03 33.94 15.46
C SER A 290 -11.13 34.92 15.03
N ALA A 291 -12.40 34.54 15.14
CA ALA A 291 -13.56 35.33 14.74
C ALA A 291 -14.80 34.99 15.59
N SER A 292 -14.69 35.11 16.92
CA SER A 292 -15.76 34.75 17.87
C SER A 292 -17.05 35.58 17.72
N ASN A 293 -17.03 36.62 16.88
CA ASN A 293 -18.20 37.42 16.52
C ASN A 293 -19.01 36.82 15.35
N LYS A 294 -18.54 35.73 14.74
CA LYS A 294 -19.26 35.02 13.70
C LYS A 294 -20.31 34.10 14.30
N VAL A 295 -21.51 34.16 13.72
CA VAL A 295 -22.70 33.43 14.16
C VAL A 295 -22.92 32.23 13.25
N ILE A 296 -23.31 31.10 13.84
CA ILE A 296 -23.87 29.95 13.12
C ILE A 296 -25.35 29.88 13.49
N ASP A 297 -26.23 30.22 12.54
CA ASP A 297 -27.69 30.22 12.68
C ASP A 297 -28.30 29.31 11.63
N THR A 298 -28.68 28.09 12.01
CA THR A 298 -29.10 27.03 11.08
C THR A 298 -30.25 26.20 11.63
N GLY A 299 -31.01 25.51 10.78
CA GLY A 299 -32.07 24.61 11.25
C GLY A 299 -31.54 23.44 12.10
N SER A 300 -30.41 22.86 11.68
CA SER A 300 -29.65 21.85 12.43
C SER A 300 -28.17 21.93 12.07
N VAL A 301 -27.30 21.36 12.90
CA VAL A 301 -25.86 21.20 12.64
C VAL A 301 -25.49 19.73 12.77
N THR A 302 -24.83 19.19 11.75
CA THR A 302 -24.18 17.88 11.79
C THR A 302 -22.70 18.05 11.47
N VAL A 303 -21.83 17.55 12.34
CA VAL A 303 -20.39 17.46 12.11
C VAL A 303 -20.00 16.00 12.26
N ASP A 304 -19.63 15.36 11.16
CA ASP A 304 -19.41 13.93 11.08
C ASP A 304 -18.02 13.63 10.50
N ALA A 305 -17.24 12.84 11.21
CA ALA A 305 -15.93 12.37 10.77
C ALA A 305 -15.90 10.85 10.87
N ASP A 306 -15.88 10.17 9.73
CA ASP A 306 -15.87 8.72 9.64
C ASP A 306 -14.56 8.24 9.03
N ASN A 307 -13.85 7.37 9.74
CA ASN A 307 -12.63 6.73 9.27
C ASN A 307 -12.81 5.21 9.26
N THR A 308 -12.96 4.65 8.06
CA THR A 308 -12.97 3.21 7.84
C THR A 308 -11.66 2.77 7.23
N THR A 309 -10.95 1.87 7.90
CA THR A 309 -9.65 1.38 7.43
C THR A 309 -9.58 -0.14 7.44
N SER A 310 -9.11 -0.74 6.35
CA SER A 310 -8.92 -2.18 6.23
C SER A 310 -7.52 -2.51 5.74
N ILE A 311 -6.77 -3.32 6.49
CA ILE A 311 -5.47 -3.83 6.06
C ILE A 311 -5.43 -5.36 6.12
N THR A 312 -5.05 -5.99 5.00
CA THR A 312 -4.79 -7.44 4.92
C THR A 312 -3.40 -7.74 4.36
N ALA A 313 -2.63 -8.55 5.11
CA ALA A 313 -1.32 -9.03 4.72
C ALA A 313 -1.26 -10.56 4.70
N GLU A 314 -0.90 -11.12 3.56
CA GLU A 314 -0.70 -12.56 3.39
C GLU A 314 0.72 -12.84 2.90
N ALA A 315 1.46 -13.63 3.69
CA ALA A 315 2.85 -14.00 3.41
C ALA A 315 3.00 -15.53 3.36
N GLY A 316 3.47 -16.07 2.24
CA GLY A 316 3.68 -17.50 2.05
C GLY A 316 5.09 -17.84 1.54
N ALA A 317 5.90 -18.51 2.35
CA ALA A 317 7.25 -18.95 1.97
C ALA A 317 7.38 -20.48 2.00
N ALA A 318 7.84 -21.08 0.91
CA ALA A 318 8.08 -22.53 0.84
C ALA A 318 9.44 -22.86 0.23
N SER A 319 10.20 -23.72 0.90
CA SER A 319 11.54 -24.15 0.46
C SER A 319 11.69 -25.68 0.48
N LEU A 320 12.33 -26.23 -0.55
CA LEU A 320 12.66 -27.65 -0.67
C LEU A 320 14.12 -27.82 -1.13
N ALA A 321 14.94 -28.48 -0.32
CA ALA A 321 16.27 -28.90 -0.70
C ALA A 321 16.41 -30.42 -0.64
N ALA A 322 16.83 -31.05 -1.74
CA ALA A 322 17.03 -32.50 -1.79
C ALA A 322 18.39 -32.82 -2.41
N ALA A 323 19.24 -33.55 -1.70
CA ALA A 323 20.61 -33.84 -2.12
C ALA A 323 20.92 -35.34 -2.04
N PHE A 324 21.17 -35.98 -3.18
CA PHE A 324 21.38 -37.42 -3.26
C PHE A 324 22.69 -37.77 -3.96
N GLY A 325 23.53 -38.62 -3.40
CA GLY A 325 24.72 -39.03 -4.14
C GLY A 325 25.50 -40.17 -3.53
N ALA A 326 26.24 -40.92 -4.35
CA ALA A 326 27.02 -42.06 -3.85
C ALA A 326 28.10 -41.58 -2.86
N GLY A 327 28.73 -40.43 -3.12
CA GLY A 327 29.65 -39.76 -2.19
C GLY A 327 29.01 -39.15 -0.94
N GLY A 328 27.68 -39.17 -0.81
CA GLY A 328 26.93 -38.55 0.29
C GLY A 328 26.06 -37.38 -0.17
N GLY A 329 25.20 -36.89 0.72
CA GLY A 329 24.29 -35.77 0.44
C GLY A 329 24.25 -34.75 1.58
N ALA A 330 24.22 -33.46 1.27
CA ALA A 330 23.96 -32.41 2.24
C ALA A 330 22.85 -31.49 1.74
N SER A 331 21.85 -31.21 2.56
CA SER A 331 20.77 -30.27 2.22
C SER A 331 20.48 -29.26 3.31
N LEU A 332 20.25 -28.02 2.89
CA LEU A 332 19.81 -26.91 3.72
C LEU A 332 18.57 -26.29 3.11
N SER A 333 17.50 -26.18 3.89
CA SER A 333 16.24 -25.57 3.46
C SER A 333 15.75 -24.56 4.48
N ILE A 334 15.50 -23.33 4.04
CA ILE A 334 15.03 -22.24 4.90
C ILE A 334 13.83 -21.55 4.28
N GLY A 335 12.71 -21.48 5.02
CA GLY A 335 11.53 -20.69 4.66
C GLY A 335 11.26 -19.62 5.71
N VAL A 336 11.13 -18.35 5.30
CA VAL A 336 10.80 -17.24 6.20
C VAL A 336 9.66 -16.43 5.62
N ALA A 337 8.60 -16.21 6.39
CA ALA A 337 7.46 -15.38 6.02
C ALA A 337 7.15 -14.35 7.10
N LEU A 338 7.20 -13.07 6.74
CA LEU A 338 6.92 -11.95 7.64
C LEU A 338 5.73 -11.14 7.09
N ALA A 339 4.71 -10.93 7.91
CA ALA A 339 3.56 -10.10 7.58
C ALA A 339 3.31 -9.05 8.67
N ARG A 340 3.38 -7.77 8.31
CA ARG A 340 3.24 -6.67 9.28
C ARG A 340 2.26 -5.64 8.77
N ASN A 341 1.28 -5.32 9.61
CA ASN A 341 0.35 -4.24 9.36
C ASN A 341 0.42 -3.20 10.46
N THR A 342 0.30 -1.93 10.11
CA THR A 342 0.22 -0.80 11.05
C THR A 342 -0.87 0.15 10.60
N VAL A 343 -1.83 0.43 11.46
CA VAL A 343 -2.79 1.52 11.29
C VAL A 343 -2.50 2.55 12.37
N ASP A 344 -2.41 3.80 11.97
CA ASP A 344 -2.37 4.96 12.85
C ASP A 344 -3.34 5.98 12.25
N ALA A 345 -4.55 6.06 12.81
CA ALA A 345 -5.61 6.88 12.25
C ALA A 345 -6.20 7.79 13.35
N ASN A 346 -6.17 9.09 13.12
CA ASN A 346 -6.83 10.05 13.99
C ASN A 346 -8.15 10.48 13.37
N THR A 347 -9.21 10.54 14.16
CA THR A 347 -10.54 10.94 13.71
C THR A 347 -11.12 11.96 14.68
N PHE A 348 -11.31 13.18 14.22
CA PHE A 348 -11.76 14.29 15.05
C PHE A 348 -13.02 14.94 14.47
N ALA A 349 -14.06 15.03 15.29
CA ALA A 349 -15.24 15.83 14.99
C ALA A 349 -15.44 16.87 16.09
N TYR A 350 -15.44 18.17 15.79
CA TYR A 350 -15.61 19.16 16.85
C TYR A 350 -16.21 20.50 16.45
N ILE A 351 -16.81 21.17 17.43
CA ILE A 351 -17.25 22.56 17.33
C ILE A 351 -16.56 23.34 18.44
N THR A 352 -15.79 24.37 18.09
CA THR A 352 -15.08 25.20 19.06
C THR A 352 -15.20 26.69 18.76
N ASP A 353 -15.25 27.47 19.84
CA ASP A 353 -15.14 28.93 19.82
C ASP A 353 -16.22 29.63 18.97
N VAL A 354 -17.42 29.06 18.89
CA VAL A 354 -18.58 29.66 18.22
C VAL A 354 -19.37 30.52 19.21
N GLY A 355 -19.25 31.85 19.09
CA GLY A 355 -19.84 32.79 20.04
C GLY A 355 -21.37 32.85 20.05
N GLU A 356 -22.01 32.39 18.98
CA GLU A 356 -23.46 32.19 18.94
C GLU A 356 -23.77 31.03 17.99
N LEU A 357 -24.17 29.90 18.56
CA LEU A 357 -24.55 28.66 17.87
C LEU A 357 -26.07 28.44 18.00
N ASN A 358 -26.83 29.12 17.15
CA ASN A 358 -28.28 29.03 17.10
C ASN A 358 -28.69 27.87 16.19
N SER A 359 -29.00 26.71 16.77
CA SER A 359 -29.49 25.58 15.99
C SER A 359 -30.54 24.77 16.73
N GLY A 360 -31.44 24.11 15.99
CA GLY A 360 -32.45 23.23 16.56
C GLY A 360 -31.81 21.97 17.15
N ASP A 361 -31.22 21.16 16.28
CA ASP A 361 -30.48 19.95 16.65
C ASP A 361 -29.00 20.11 16.31
N ILE A 362 -28.11 19.66 17.21
CA ILE A 362 -26.65 19.65 17.00
C ILE A 362 -26.15 18.23 17.23
N SER A 363 -25.51 17.64 16.21
CA SER A 363 -24.87 16.33 16.25
C SER A 363 -23.40 16.47 15.90
N VAL A 364 -22.53 15.91 16.75
CA VAL A 364 -21.09 15.83 16.50
C VAL A 364 -20.66 14.40 16.73
N THR A 365 -20.17 13.74 15.68
CA THR A 365 -19.87 12.31 15.68
C THR A 365 -18.50 12.07 15.05
N ALA A 366 -17.69 11.26 15.71
CA ALA A 366 -16.43 10.77 15.17
C ALA A 366 -16.42 9.24 15.29
N THR A 367 -16.27 8.53 14.18
CA THR A 367 -16.26 7.07 14.14
C THR A 367 -14.95 6.58 13.54
N THR A 368 -14.32 5.62 14.20
CA THR A 368 -13.14 4.93 13.65
C THR A 368 -13.40 3.43 13.66
N ASP A 369 -13.45 2.81 12.48
CA ASP A 369 -13.56 1.35 12.30
C ASP A 369 -12.33 0.82 11.55
N ASN A 370 -11.44 0.17 12.29
CA ASN A 370 -10.17 -0.35 11.77
C ASN A 370 -10.17 -1.88 11.80
N THR A 371 -10.12 -2.51 10.63
CA THR A 371 -9.93 -3.96 10.49
C THR A 371 -8.51 -4.28 10.05
N ILE A 372 -7.82 -5.15 10.78
CA ILE A 372 -6.43 -5.55 10.48
C ILE A 372 -6.25 -7.07 10.51
N LYS A 373 -5.69 -7.65 9.44
CA LYS A 373 -5.48 -9.10 9.29
C LYS A 373 -4.07 -9.39 8.75
N ALA A 374 -3.31 -10.20 9.46
CA ALA A 374 -1.99 -10.65 9.00
C ALA A 374 -1.91 -12.18 9.12
N THR A 375 -1.48 -12.82 8.03
CA THR A 375 -1.28 -14.26 7.94
C THR A 375 0.11 -14.51 7.38
N SER A 376 0.94 -15.29 8.08
CA SER A 376 2.25 -15.73 7.59
C SER A 376 2.35 -17.25 7.69
N VAL A 377 2.75 -17.90 6.60
CA VAL A 377 2.98 -19.34 6.53
C VAL A 377 4.37 -19.60 5.96
N ALA A 378 5.18 -20.37 6.67
CA ALA A 378 6.49 -20.79 6.21
C ALA A 378 6.62 -22.32 6.25
N ALA A 379 7.18 -22.91 5.20
CA ALA A 379 7.47 -24.33 5.10
C ALA A 379 8.90 -24.57 4.58
N SER A 380 9.56 -25.57 5.16
CA SER A 380 10.91 -25.98 4.74
C SER A 380 11.05 -27.50 4.80
N ILE A 381 11.51 -28.11 3.71
CA ILE A 381 11.83 -29.54 3.66
C ILE A 381 13.29 -29.70 3.22
N ALA A 382 14.06 -30.49 3.96
CA ALA A 382 15.42 -30.87 3.60
C ALA A 382 15.55 -32.41 3.59
N ALA A 383 15.92 -32.97 2.44
CA ALA A 383 16.17 -34.39 2.27
C ALA A 383 17.62 -34.61 1.81
N SER A 384 18.30 -35.61 2.37
CA SER A 384 19.64 -35.97 1.94
C SER A 384 19.86 -37.47 2.07
N GLY A 385 20.68 -38.04 1.20
CA GLY A 385 20.98 -39.47 1.25
C GLY A 385 22.11 -39.89 0.33
N GLY A 386 22.81 -40.96 0.69
CA GLY A 386 23.98 -41.42 -0.06
C GLY A 386 24.75 -42.52 0.65
N VAL A 387 25.59 -43.25 -0.10
CA VAL A 387 26.48 -44.28 0.48
C VAL A 387 27.50 -43.64 1.42
N GLY A 388 27.94 -42.42 1.12
CA GLY A 388 28.80 -41.60 1.97
C GLY A 388 28.13 -40.90 3.16
N GLY A 389 26.82 -41.09 3.39
CA GLY A 389 26.06 -40.45 4.47
C GLY A 389 25.23 -39.24 4.02
N GLY A 390 24.45 -38.69 4.95
CA GLY A 390 23.49 -37.61 4.68
C GLY A 390 23.39 -36.61 5.84
N VAL A 391 23.41 -35.31 5.53
CA VAL A 391 23.10 -34.24 6.50
C VAL A 391 21.97 -33.39 5.94
N SER A 392 20.84 -33.34 6.64
CA SER A 392 19.71 -32.47 6.28
C SER A 392 19.44 -31.48 7.40
N ILE A 393 19.31 -30.21 7.04
CA ILE A 393 18.93 -29.13 7.95
C ILE A 393 17.76 -28.38 7.33
N SER A 394 16.66 -28.29 8.06
CA SER A 394 15.49 -27.51 7.65
C SER A 394 15.06 -26.56 8.76
N GLY A 395 14.73 -25.32 8.42
CA GLY A 395 14.16 -24.34 9.33
C GLY A 395 13.09 -23.50 8.66
N ALA A 396 11.94 -23.36 9.30
CA ALA A 396 10.89 -22.45 8.86
C ALA A 396 10.55 -21.48 9.99
N GLY A 397 10.38 -20.20 9.66
CA GLY A 397 9.98 -19.14 10.59
C GLY A 397 8.87 -18.30 9.99
N ALA A 398 7.82 -18.05 10.74
CA ALA A 398 6.70 -17.22 10.32
C ALA A 398 6.34 -16.25 11.45
N GLU A 399 6.22 -14.96 11.11
CA GLU A 399 5.87 -13.91 12.07
C GLU A 399 4.77 -13.02 11.49
N THR A 400 3.74 -12.78 12.31
CA THR A 400 2.71 -11.78 12.03
C THR A 400 2.73 -10.72 13.12
N SER A 401 2.49 -9.46 12.74
CA SER A 401 2.30 -8.37 13.70
C SER A 401 1.27 -7.37 13.18
N ASN A 402 0.33 -7.01 14.05
CA ASN A 402 -0.65 -5.97 13.79
C ASN A 402 -0.50 -4.90 14.87
N TYR A 403 -0.39 -3.65 14.44
CA TYR A 403 -0.37 -2.48 15.33
C TYR A 403 -1.50 -1.55 14.95
N ILE A 404 -2.30 -1.12 15.94
CA ILE A 404 -3.35 -0.12 15.76
C ILE A 404 -3.07 1.00 16.76
N TYR A 405 -2.92 2.21 16.24
CA TYR A 405 -2.79 3.46 16.96
C TYR A 405 -3.86 4.43 16.44
N GLY A 406 -4.09 5.50 17.17
CA GLY A 406 -5.06 6.50 16.78
C GLY A 406 -5.78 7.11 17.96
N GLU A 407 -6.46 8.21 17.68
CA GLU A 407 -7.32 8.91 18.62
C GLU A 407 -8.64 9.26 17.93
N THR A 408 -9.76 8.99 18.62
CA THR A 408 -11.10 9.32 18.14
C THR A 408 -11.74 10.27 19.15
N GLN A 409 -12.09 11.50 18.75
CA GLN A 409 -12.78 12.45 19.63
C GLN A 409 -13.92 13.16 18.92
N ALA A 410 -15.04 13.29 19.64
CA ALA A 410 -16.17 14.14 19.29
C ALA A 410 -16.47 15.10 20.44
N TYR A 411 -16.47 16.42 20.21
CA TYR A 411 -16.77 17.39 21.28
C TYR A 411 -17.29 18.75 20.81
N ILE A 412 -17.95 19.47 21.73
CA ILE A 412 -18.29 20.89 21.59
C ILE A 412 -17.62 21.64 22.74
N ALA A 413 -16.84 22.68 22.45
CA ALA A 413 -16.10 23.47 23.43
C ALA A 413 -16.25 24.98 23.16
N ASN A 414 -16.13 25.81 24.20
CA ASN A 414 -16.08 27.27 24.11
C ASN A 414 -17.15 27.92 23.21
N SER A 415 -18.33 27.31 23.11
CA SER A 415 -19.41 27.74 22.20
C SER A 415 -20.67 28.01 23.02
N THR A 416 -21.40 29.08 22.68
CA THR A 416 -22.56 29.58 23.46
C THR A 416 -23.86 29.65 22.68
#